data_AF-A0A954TM92-F1
#
_entry.id   AF-A0A954TM92-F1
#
_cell.length_a   1.000
_cell.length_b   1.000
_cell.length_c   1.000
_cell.angle_alpha   90.00
_cell.angle_beta   90.00
_cell.angle_gamma   90.00
#
_symmetry.space_group_name_H-M   'P 1'
#
loop_
_entity.id
_entity.type
_entity.pdbx_description
1 polymer ?
#
loop_
_entity_poly.entity_id
_entity_poly.type
_entity_poly.pdbx_seq_one_letter_code
_entity_poly.pdbx_strand_id
1 'polypeptide(L)'
;YDPGVPLLATSNLDVLSPNDPGYRDLVGAAPVATGEYVDLGWARKLATHGATQTAMAAGTNIWSPMSGYSQTNFASNGALAGHTDAILKSGSVLYAGSNPLVMQPAYDTWTTRYEGDGILQSYRNGFSGLVRISGATTLYGMGAGDTSSALPAWRRTNIDAGTDGIDNGMSLAGVDDLSELETSPPYPTPLRGLRISIRMEDPATRLVKQMSVAKEFVTQ
;
A
#
# COMPACT_ATOMS: atom_id res chain seq x y z
N TYR A 1 0.62 14.54 3.99
CA TYR A 1 0.04 14.61 5.34
C TYR A 1 -0.91 13.45 5.45
N ASP A 2 -0.60 12.53 6.34
CA ASP A 2 -1.43 11.38 6.62
C ASP A 2 -2.22 11.67 7.90
N PRO A 3 -3.56 11.75 7.87
CA PRO A 3 -4.34 12.05 9.07
C PRO A 3 -4.48 10.88 10.04
N GLY A 4 -4.29 9.64 9.56
CA GLY A 4 -4.47 8.43 10.34
C GLY A 4 -3.20 7.90 10.98
N VAL A 5 -2.05 8.53 10.70
CA VAL A 5 -0.78 8.14 11.31
C VAL A 5 -0.83 8.37 12.83
N PRO A 6 -0.51 7.37 13.67
CA PRO A 6 -0.51 7.55 15.10
C PRO A 6 0.72 8.34 15.57
N LEU A 7 0.54 9.17 16.58
CA LEU A 7 1.61 9.78 17.37
C LEU A 7 1.64 9.08 18.73
N LEU A 8 2.84 8.71 19.18
CA LEU A 8 3.02 7.81 20.33
C LEU A 8 3.83 8.53 21.41
N ALA A 9 3.44 8.37 22.68
CA ALA A 9 4.16 8.99 23.79
C ALA A 9 5.14 8.04 24.46
N THR A 10 6.34 8.53 24.79
CA THR A 10 7.28 7.83 25.68
C THR A 10 6.77 7.87 27.13
N SER A 11 7.39 7.09 28.02
CA SER A 11 7.15 7.17 29.46
C SER A 11 7.43 8.56 30.06
N ASN A 12 8.22 9.38 29.36
CA ASN A 12 8.57 10.74 29.75
C ASN A 12 7.65 11.79 29.11
N LEU A 13 6.57 11.36 28.45
CA LEU A 13 5.58 12.20 27.76
C LEU A 13 6.09 12.91 26.50
N ASP A 14 7.25 12.50 25.97
CA ASP A 14 7.69 12.95 24.64
C ASP A 14 6.83 12.31 23.57
N VAL A 15 6.26 13.12 22.67
CA VAL A 15 5.44 12.64 21.56
C VAL A 15 6.33 12.39 20.35
N LEU A 16 6.35 11.15 19.89
CA LEU A 16 7.12 10.70 18.73
C LEU A 16 6.19 10.52 17.51
N SER A 17 6.70 10.94 16.36
CA SER A 17 6.16 10.67 15.04
C SER A 17 6.95 9.58 14.32
N PRO A 18 6.44 8.96 13.24
CA PRO A 18 7.17 7.92 12.52
C PRO A 18 8.54 8.29 11.96
N ASN A 19 8.83 9.59 11.85
CA ASN A 19 10.12 10.08 11.38
C ASN A 19 11.15 10.21 12.51
N ASP A 20 10.73 10.05 13.77
CA ASP A 20 11.57 10.24 14.95
C ASP A 20 12.29 8.95 15.35
N PRO A 21 13.55 9.05 15.80
CA PRO A 21 14.25 7.91 16.41
C PRO A 21 13.46 7.36 17.61
N GLY A 22 13.40 6.04 17.72
CA GLY A 22 12.71 5.36 18.83
C GLY A 22 11.19 5.23 18.65
N TYR A 23 10.58 5.87 17.65
CA TYR A 23 9.15 5.71 17.38
C TYR A 23 8.74 4.23 17.26
N ARG A 24 9.55 3.43 16.54
CA ARG A 24 9.31 2.00 16.33
C ARG A 24 9.15 1.23 17.64
N ASP A 25 9.90 1.59 18.67
CA ASP A 25 9.91 0.86 19.94
C ASP A 25 8.63 1.10 20.75
N LEU A 26 7.88 2.16 20.40
CA LEU A 26 6.56 2.45 20.97
C LEU A 26 5.42 1.87 20.15
N VAL A 27 5.67 1.36 18.93
CA VAL A 27 4.61 0.89 18.04
C VAL A 27 3.85 -0.27 18.67
N GLY A 28 2.53 -0.10 18.79
CA GLY A 28 1.64 -0.99 19.56
C GLY A 28 1.11 -0.35 20.85
N ALA A 29 1.72 0.75 21.31
CA ALA A 29 1.16 1.59 22.36
C ALA A 29 -0.12 2.32 21.90
N ALA A 30 -0.91 2.77 22.87
CA ALA A 30 -2.07 3.61 22.59
C ALA A 30 -1.62 4.97 22.00
N PRO A 31 -2.21 5.40 20.87
CA PRO A 31 -1.88 6.69 20.28
C PRO A 31 -2.37 7.84 21.17
N VAL A 32 -1.53 8.86 21.32
CA VAL A 32 -1.88 10.09 22.05
C VAL A 32 -2.49 11.16 21.13
N ALA A 33 -2.22 11.05 19.84
CA ALA A 33 -2.80 11.87 18.79
C ALA A 33 -2.66 11.15 17.43
N THR A 34 -3.25 11.73 16.39
CA THR A 34 -3.04 11.27 15.01
C THR A 34 -2.77 12.45 14.08
N GLY A 35 -2.06 12.19 12.99
CA GLY A 35 -1.90 13.15 11.90
C GLY A 35 -0.52 13.81 11.83
N GLU A 36 0.27 13.49 10.80
CA GLU A 36 1.61 14.03 10.58
C GLU A 36 2.01 13.97 9.10
N TYR A 37 3.02 14.74 8.70
CA TYR A 37 3.65 14.55 7.39
C TYR A 37 4.65 13.40 7.45
N VAL A 38 4.29 12.30 6.80
CA VAL A 38 5.08 11.08 6.68
C VAL A 38 5.51 10.84 5.23
N ASP A 39 6.58 10.07 5.07
CA ASP A 39 6.93 9.50 3.78
C ASP A 39 5.86 8.49 3.31
N LEU A 40 5.74 8.34 2.00
CA LEU A 40 4.90 7.30 1.43
C LEU A 40 5.45 5.92 1.80
N GLY A 41 4.59 5.03 2.27
CA GLY A 41 5.01 3.67 2.64
C GLY A 41 5.78 3.60 3.95
N TRP A 42 5.67 4.62 4.81
CA TRP A 42 6.43 4.75 6.07
C TRP A 42 6.31 3.51 6.98
N ALA A 43 5.15 2.86 7.01
CA ALA A 43 4.92 1.68 7.86
C ALA A 43 5.79 0.49 7.45
N ARG A 44 6.10 0.32 6.17
CA ARG A 44 7.00 -0.76 5.74
C ARG A 44 8.42 -0.50 6.22
N LYS A 45 8.88 0.76 6.19
CA LYS A 45 10.22 1.13 6.69
C LYS A 45 10.39 0.68 8.14
N LEU A 46 9.36 0.88 8.98
CA LEU A 46 9.33 0.41 10.37
C LEU A 46 9.38 -1.12 10.48
N ALA A 47 8.58 -1.83 9.66
CA ALA A 47 8.50 -3.28 9.69
C ALA A 47 9.77 -4.00 9.20
N THR A 48 10.54 -3.41 8.29
CA THR A 48 11.73 -4.02 7.69
C THR A 48 13.07 -3.50 8.25
N HIS A 49 13.06 -2.59 9.23
CA HIS A 49 14.29 -2.00 9.76
C HIS A 49 15.07 -2.98 10.66
N GLY A 50 15.90 -3.81 10.03
CA GLY A 50 17.01 -4.56 10.62
C GLY A 50 16.63 -5.84 11.37
N ALA A 51 17.09 -6.99 10.87
CA ALA A 51 16.97 -8.31 11.50
C ALA A 51 17.63 -8.44 12.89
N THR A 52 18.35 -7.41 13.34
CA THR A 52 19.12 -7.38 14.60
C THR A 52 18.44 -6.55 15.71
N GLN A 53 17.33 -5.88 15.42
CA GLN A 53 16.55 -5.14 16.41
C GLN A 53 15.21 -5.85 16.61
N THR A 54 14.69 -5.86 17.84
CA THR A 54 13.47 -6.59 18.23
C THR A 54 12.38 -6.39 17.18
N ALA A 55 11.95 -7.49 16.56
CA ALA A 55 10.87 -7.46 15.58
C ALA A 55 9.65 -6.77 16.21
N MET A 56 8.92 -5.98 15.41
CA MET A 56 7.68 -5.36 15.86
C MET A 56 6.75 -6.45 16.43
N ALA A 57 6.02 -6.15 17.50
CA ALA A 57 5.13 -7.13 18.12
C ALA A 57 4.14 -7.67 17.07
N ALA A 58 3.98 -8.99 17.01
CA ALA A 58 3.06 -9.62 16.09
C ALA A 58 1.64 -9.08 16.31
N GLY A 59 0.93 -8.74 15.22
CA GLY A 59 -0.42 -8.17 15.29
C GLY A 59 -0.47 -6.66 15.51
N THR A 60 0.66 -5.94 15.51
CA THR A 60 0.64 -4.48 15.61
C THR A 60 0.03 -3.85 14.36
N ASN A 61 -1.06 -3.11 14.54
CA ASN A 61 -1.70 -2.38 13.44
C ASN A 61 -1.00 -1.04 13.19
N ILE A 62 -0.36 -0.92 12.03
CA ILE A 62 0.31 0.30 11.54
C ILE A 62 -0.36 0.85 10.29
N TRP A 63 -1.63 0.52 10.11
CA TRP A 63 -2.40 0.98 8.98
C TRP A 63 -2.81 2.45 9.13
N SER A 64 -2.56 3.21 8.07
CA SER A 64 -3.12 4.53 7.83
C SER A 64 -3.20 4.78 6.32
N PRO A 65 -3.96 5.79 5.85
CA PRO A 65 -4.14 6.06 4.43
C PRO A 65 -2.86 6.13 3.58
N MET A 66 -1.72 6.58 4.13
CA MET A 66 -0.43 6.65 3.43
C MET A 66 0.60 5.63 3.92
N SER A 67 0.21 4.74 4.85
CA SER A 67 1.12 3.72 5.38
C SER A 67 1.49 2.68 4.33
N GLY A 68 0.54 2.33 3.46
CA GLY A 68 0.71 1.32 2.41
C GLY A 68 1.01 -0.10 2.92
N TYR A 69 1.00 -0.27 4.25
CA TYR A 69 1.46 -1.49 4.89
C TYR A 69 0.81 -1.66 6.28
N SER A 70 0.30 -2.87 6.57
CA SER A 70 -0.09 -3.38 7.90
C SER A 70 -0.15 -4.91 7.87
N GLN A 71 0.68 -5.56 8.70
CA GLN A 71 0.69 -7.03 8.80
C GLN A 71 -0.62 -7.57 9.37
N THR A 72 -1.31 -6.82 10.23
CA THR A 72 -2.58 -7.24 10.85
C THR A 72 -3.73 -7.17 9.86
N ASN A 73 -3.85 -6.06 9.13
CA ASN A 73 -5.02 -5.80 8.28
C ASN A 73 -4.95 -6.55 6.94
N PHE A 74 -3.74 -6.86 6.47
CA PHE A 74 -3.50 -7.52 5.18
C PHE A 74 -2.70 -8.82 5.35
N ALA A 75 -2.94 -9.53 6.46
CA ALA A 75 -2.36 -10.85 6.73
C ALA A 75 -2.84 -11.89 5.69
N SER A 76 -4.08 -11.75 5.22
CA SER A 76 -4.71 -12.60 4.20
C SER A 76 -4.00 -12.55 2.84
N ASN A 77 -3.14 -11.56 2.60
CA ASN A 77 -2.38 -11.42 1.35
C ASN A 77 -1.23 -12.44 1.22
N GLY A 78 -1.09 -13.38 2.16
CA GLY A 78 -0.26 -14.57 2.04
C GLY A 78 1.22 -14.26 1.84
N ALA A 79 1.80 -14.76 0.74
CA ALA A 79 3.19 -14.46 0.36
C ALA A 79 3.47 -12.96 0.05
N LEU A 80 2.43 -12.14 -0.05
CA LEU A 80 2.47 -10.69 -0.24
C LEU A 80 2.06 -9.94 1.05
N ALA A 81 2.03 -10.65 2.18
CA ALA A 81 1.45 -10.18 3.43
C ALA A 81 1.96 -8.80 3.84
N GLY A 82 1.02 -8.03 4.36
CA GLY A 82 1.29 -6.75 4.97
C GLY A 82 1.13 -5.56 4.03
N HIS A 83 1.02 -5.69 2.71
CA HIS A 83 0.72 -4.55 1.84
C HIS A 83 -0.78 -4.39 1.62
N THR A 84 -1.24 -3.13 1.53
CA THR A 84 -2.63 -2.81 1.15
C THR A 84 -2.90 -3.30 -0.28
N ASP A 85 -4.13 -3.71 -0.57
CA ASP A 85 -4.52 -4.16 -1.92
C ASP A 85 -4.26 -3.11 -2.99
N ALA A 86 -4.49 -1.83 -2.67
CA ALA A 86 -4.22 -0.73 -3.58
C ALA A 86 -2.75 -0.66 -4.03
N ILE A 87 -1.81 -0.76 -3.09
CA ILE A 87 -0.36 -0.83 -3.39
C ILE A 87 -0.02 -2.04 -4.26
N LEU A 88 -0.63 -3.20 -4.01
CA LEU A 88 -0.37 -4.42 -4.78
C LEU A 88 -0.87 -4.28 -6.22
N LYS A 89 -2.08 -3.77 -6.39
CA LYS A 89 -2.75 -3.54 -7.68
C LYS A 89 -2.17 -2.36 -8.46
N SER A 90 -1.44 -1.46 -7.80
CA SER A 90 -0.78 -0.33 -8.43
C SER A 90 0.51 -0.67 -9.18
N GLY A 91 1.00 -1.91 -9.10
CA GLY A 91 2.31 -2.27 -9.66
C GLY A 91 3.52 -1.55 -8.99
N SER A 92 3.30 -0.74 -7.95
CA SER A 92 4.37 -0.04 -7.21
C SER A 92 5.21 -0.98 -6.33
N VAL A 93 4.82 -2.24 -6.24
CA VAL A 93 5.57 -3.29 -5.55
C VAL A 93 5.72 -4.49 -6.47
N LEU A 94 6.98 -4.92 -6.65
CA LEU A 94 7.34 -6.08 -7.42
C LEU A 94 7.83 -7.19 -6.48
N TYR A 95 7.43 -8.44 -6.75
CA TYR A 95 7.78 -9.61 -5.95
C TYR A 95 8.46 -10.71 -6.77
N ALA A 96 9.50 -11.31 -6.20
CA ALA A 96 10.10 -12.57 -6.64
C ALA A 96 9.77 -13.66 -5.62
N GLY A 97 8.88 -14.61 -5.97
CA GLY A 97 8.31 -15.52 -4.97
C GLY A 97 7.64 -14.76 -3.82
N SER A 98 7.88 -15.13 -2.57
CA SER A 98 7.34 -14.40 -1.40
C SER A 98 8.17 -13.17 -0.99
N ASN A 99 9.23 -12.84 -1.73
CA ASN A 99 10.13 -11.74 -1.37
C ASN A 99 9.82 -10.49 -2.19
N PRO A 100 9.59 -9.33 -1.55
CA PRO A 100 9.46 -8.07 -2.27
C PRO A 100 10.82 -7.64 -2.83
N LEU A 101 10.92 -7.54 -4.15
CA LEU A 101 12.14 -7.16 -4.87
C LEU A 101 12.29 -5.64 -4.96
N VAL A 102 11.19 -4.95 -5.23
CA VAL A 102 11.16 -3.49 -5.40
C VAL A 102 9.90 -2.95 -4.74
N MET A 103 10.01 -1.82 -4.05
CA MET A 103 8.88 -0.99 -3.66
C MET A 103 9.25 0.44 -3.97
N GLN A 104 8.45 1.08 -4.81
CA GLN A 104 8.61 2.49 -5.17
C GLN A 104 7.29 3.18 -4.84
N PRO A 105 7.06 3.53 -3.57
CA PRO A 105 5.83 4.21 -3.20
C PRO A 105 5.80 5.57 -3.89
N ALA A 106 4.88 5.73 -4.83
CA ALA A 106 4.64 6.97 -5.54
C ALA A 106 3.23 7.46 -5.18
N TYR A 107 3.11 8.78 -5.01
CA TYR A 107 1.79 9.40 -4.97
C TYR A 107 1.43 9.70 -6.42
N ASP A 108 0.66 8.80 -7.02
CA ASP A 108 0.22 8.93 -8.40
C ASP A 108 -1.30 8.87 -8.46
N THR A 109 -1.90 9.83 -9.16
CA THR A 109 -3.31 9.77 -9.52
C THR A 109 -3.41 8.89 -10.75
N TRP A 110 -3.36 7.57 -10.54
CA TRP A 110 -3.76 6.64 -11.60
C TRP A 110 -5.15 7.00 -12.08
N THR A 111 -5.38 6.84 -13.38
CA THR A 111 -6.75 6.89 -13.87
C THR A 111 -7.48 5.71 -13.23
N THR A 112 -8.54 5.95 -12.47
CA THR A 112 -9.44 4.89 -11.99
C THR A 112 -10.23 4.22 -13.13
N ARG A 113 -9.83 4.48 -14.38
CA ARG A 113 -10.43 3.97 -15.62
C ARG A 113 -9.54 2.99 -16.36
N TYR A 114 -8.29 2.79 -15.93
CA TYR A 114 -7.52 1.69 -16.46
C TYR A 114 -8.30 0.41 -16.10
N GLU A 115 -8.57 -0.45 -17.09
CA GLU A 115 -9.37 -1.69 -16.94
C GLU A 115 -10.89 -1.49 -16.76
N GLY A 116 -11.38 -0.27 -17.00
CA GLY A 116 -12.82 0.05 -17.05
C GLY A 116 -13.56 -0.51 -18.27
N ASP A 117 -12.93 -1.39 -19.06
CA ASP A 117 -13.51 -2.06 -20.23
C ASP A 117 -14.22 -3.37 -19.88
N GLY A 118 -14.20 -3.78 -18.61
CA GLY A 118 -14.87 -5.00 -18.11
C GLY A 118 -14.16 -6.29 -18.53
N ILE A 119 -12.89 -6.20 -18.93
CA ILE A 119 -12.09 -7.35 -19.37
C ILE A 119 -10.94 -7.56 -18.38
N LEU A 120 -10.94 -8.69 -17.68
CA LEU A 120 -9.84 -9.13 -16.82
C LEU A 120 -8.54 -9.30 -17.65
N GLN A 121 -7.52 -8.50 -17.40
CA GLN A 121 -6.23 -8.62 -18.09
C GLN A 121 -5.27 -9.62 -17.42
N SER A 122 -5.40 -9.86 -16.11
CA SER A 122 -4.49 -10.72 -15.35
C SER A 122 -5.07 -11.24 -14.01
N TYR A 123 -4.78 -12.51 -13.70
CA TYR A 123 -5.14 -13.15 -12.43
C TYR A 123 -3.99 -14.00 -11.92
N ARG A 124 -3.66 -13.85 -10.63
CA ARG A 124 -2.76 -14.76 -9.92
C ARG A 124 -3.60 -15.58 -8.95
N ASN A 125 -3.55 -16.91 -9.03
CA ASN A 125 -4.21 -17.86 -8.11
C ASN A 125 -4.54 -17.30 -6.70
N GLY A 126 -5.78 -16.84 -6.51
CA GLY A 126 -6.32 -16.27 -5.27
C GLY A 126 -6.31 -14.74 -5.15
N PHE A 127 -5.80 -14.00 -6.13
CA PHE A 127 -5.63 -12.55 -6.10
C PHE A 127 -5.85 -11.92 -7.50
N SER A 128 -6.99 -11.27 -7.68
CA SER A 128 -7.30 -10.43 -8.85
C SER A 128 -6.37 -9.20 -8.88
N GLY A 129 -5.91 -8.77 -10.06
CA GLY A 129 -5.17 -7.51 -10.17
C GLY A 129 -3.68 -7.53 -9.90
N LEU A 130 -3.05 -8.70 -9.97
CA LEU A 130 -1.63 -8.86 -9.64
C LEU A 130 -0.83 -9.40 -10.81
N VAL A 131 -0.12 -8.51 -11.51
CA VAL A 131 0.91 -8.87 -12.50
C VAL A 131 2.19 -9.27 -11.77
N ARG A 132 2.58 -10.55 -11.85
CA ARG A 132 3.97 -10.96 -11.56
C ARG A 132 4.78 -11.01 -12.85
N ILE A 133 5.87 -10.26 -12.89
CA ILE A 133 6.96 -10.56 -13.82
C ILE A 133 7.91 -11.53 -13.10
N SER A 134 7.61 -12.83 -13.17
CA SER A 134 8.59 -13.86 -12.84
C SER A 134 9.05 -14.50 -14.15
N GLY A 135 10.36 -14.57 -14.36
CA GLY A 135 10.99 -14.94 -15.62
C GLY A 135 10.31 -16.07 -16.41
N ALA A 136 9.91 -15.71 -17.63
CA ALA A 136 9.91 -16.48 -18.87
C ALA A 136 9.43 -17.94 -18.76
N THR A 137 8.18 -18.24 -19.13
CA THR A 137 7.94 -18.65 -20.53
C THR A 137 6.60 -18.27 -21.14
N THR A 138 5.75 -17.49 -20.47
CA THR A 138 4.43 -17.16 -21.05
C THR A 138 3.97 -15.74 -20.72
N LEU A 139 4.68 -14.77 -21.30
CA LEU A 139 4.07 -13.45 -21.51
C LEU A 139 2.92 -13.49 -22.54
N TYR A 140 2.69 -14.62 -23.22
CA TYR A 140 1.47 -14.95 -23.96
C TYR A 140 1.25 -16.47 -23.94
N GLY A 141 0.13 -16.92 -23.35
CA GLY A 141 -0.49 -18.24 -23.60
C GLY A 141 0.21 -19.50 -23.09
N MET A 142 -0.36 -20.15 -22.07
CA MET A 142 -0.20 -21.60 -21.89
C MET A 142 -1.55 -22.27 -21.63
N GLY A 143 -2.14 -22.81 -22.69
CA GLY A 143 -2.48 -24.24 -22.75
C GLY A 143 -3.56 -24.81 -21.84
N ALA A 144 -4.34 -24.01 -21.09
CA ALA A 144 -5.59 -24.50 -20.52
C ALA A 144 -6.69 -24.37 -21.58
N GLY A 145 -7.24 -25.49 -22.04
CA GLY A 145 -8.31 -25.51 -23.03
C GLY A 145 -9.49 -24.65 -22.57
N ASP A 146 -9.83 -23.67 -23.40
CA ASP A 146 -11.07 -22.91 -23.28
C ASP A 146 -12.24 -23.90 -23.31
N THR A 147 -12.91 -24.10 -22.19
CA THR A 147 -14.04 -25.02 -22.13
C THR A 147 -15.14 -24.46 -23.02
N SER A 148 -15.51 -25.17 -24.06
CA SER A 148 -16.53 -24.75 -25.01
C SER A 148 -17.93 -24.84 -24.39
N SER A 149 -18.51 -23.71 -23.94
CA SER A 149 -19.95 -23.41 -24.10
C SER A 149 -20.42 -22.13 -23.41
N ALA A 150 -20.85 -21.19 -24.26
CA ALA A 150 -22.01 -20.32 -24.11
C ALA A 150 -22.01 -19.12 -23.11
N LEU A 151 -20.86 -18.71 -22.59
CA LEU A 151 -20.67 -17.36 -22.03
C LEU A 151 -19.35 -16.79 -22.58
N PRO A 152 -19.23 -15.48 -22.88
CA PRO A 152 -17.94 -14.86 -23.18
C PRO A 152 -16.95 -15.16 -22.06
N ALA A 153 -15.68 -15.43 -22.38
CA ALA A 153 -14.66 -15.88 -21.43
C ALA A 153 -14.53 -15.00 -20.15
N TRP A 154 -14.87 -13.72 -20.23
CA TRP A 154 -14.89 -12.76 -19.12
C TRP A 154 -16.01 -12.97 -18.08
N ARG A 155 -17.02 -13.82 -18.34
CA ARG A 155 -18.10 -14.17 -17.39
C ARG A 155 -17.94 -15.54 -16.71
N ARG A 156 -16.84 -16.26 -17.00
CA ARG A 156 -16.72 -17.69 -16.68
C ARG A 156 -16.02 -17.99 -15.37
N THR A 157 -15.68 -16.94 -14.65
CA THR A 157 -15.07 -16.99 -13.33
C THR A 157 -16.02 -16.29 -12.36
N ASN A 158 -16.18 -16.82 -11.14
CA ASN A 158 -16.77 -16.07 -10.01
C ASN A 158 -15.82 -14.94 -9.55
N ILE A 159 -15.08 -14.36 -10.50
CA ILE A 159 -14.05 -13.36 -10.28
C ILE A 159 -14.67 -12.09 -10.82
N ASP A 160 -14.97 -11.19 -9.89
CA ASP A 160 -15.50 -9.89 -10.18
C ASP A 160 -14.46 -9.05 -10.91
N ALA A 161 -14.85 -8.43 -12.02
CA ALA A 161 -14.03 -7.48 -12.75
C ALA A 161 -14.14 -6.06 -12.17
N GLY A 162 -14.92 -5.88 -11.09
CA GLY A 162 -15.05 -4.65 -10.32
C GLY A 162 -15.56 -3.46 -11.13
N THR A 163 -16.28 -3.71 -12.22
CA THR A 163 -16.71 -2.69 -13.19
C THR A 163 -18.08 -2.95 -13.82
N ASP A 164 -18.80 -4.01 -13.42
CA ASP A 164 -20.07 -4.37 -14.05
C ASP A 164 -21.31 -3.95 -13.25
N GLY A 165 -21.11 -3.30 -12.10
CA GLY A 165 -22.19 -2.79 -11.26
C GLY A 165 -22.94 -3.87 -10.50
N ILE A 166 -22.36 -5.07 -10.34
CA ILE A 166 -22.96 -6.21 -9.65
C ILE A 166 -21.94 -6.78 -8.66
N ASP A 167 -22.32 -6.93 -7.39
CA ASP A 167 -21.56 -7.69 -6.39
C ASP A 167 -21.66 -9.18 -6.72
N ASN A 168 -20.71 -9.66 -7.54
CA ASN A 168 -20.66 -11.05 -7.99
C ASN A 168 -19.52 -11.83 -7.30
N GLY A 169 -18.63 -11.12 -6.60
CA GLY A 169 -17.54 -11.68 -5.77
C GLY A 169 -17.95 -12.20 -4.39
N MET A 170 -19.22 -12.01 -3.98
CA MET A 170 -19.69 -12.29 -2.61
C MET A 170 -18.86 -11.56 -1.55
N SER A 171 -18.39 -10.36 -1.89
CA SER A 171 -17.62 -9.51 -1.00
C SER A 171 -18.56 -8.82 0.00
N LEU A 172 -18.13 -8.65 1.25
CA LEU A 172 -18.89 -7.87 2.24
C LEU A 172 -18.80 -6.36 1.98
N ALA A 173 -17.94 -5.90 1.07
CA ALA A 173 -17.65 -4.49 0.85
C ALA A 173 -18.53 -3.82 -0.23
N GLY A 174 -19.49 -4.56 -0.80
CA GLY A 174 -20.50 -4.04 -1.72
C GLY A 174 -20.08 -4.12 -3.19
N VAL A 175 -20.93 -3.59 -4.06
CA VAL A 175 -20.73 -3.58 -5.53
C VAL A 175 -19.45 -2.84 -5.91
N ASP A 176 -18.61 -3.46 -6.74
CA ASP A 176 -17.40 -2.89 -7.37
C ASP A 176 -16.42 -2.29 -6.34
N ASP A 177 -16.12 -3.04 -5.28
CA ASP A 177 -15.27 -2.56 -4.19
C ASP A 177 -13.75 -2.58 -4.52
N LEU A 178 -12.93 -1.94 -3.68
CA LEU A 178 -11.47 -1.84 -3.89
C LEU A 178 -10.75 -3.21 -3.98
N SER A 179 -11.30 -4.25 -3.37
CA SER A 179 -10.79 -5.63 -3.43
C SER A 179 -11.15 -6.33 -4.75
N GLU A 180 -12.13 -5.82 -5.49
CA GLU A 180 -12.59 -6.34 -6.79
C GLU A 180 -11.84 -5.70 -7.96
N LEU A 181 -11.36 -4.47 -7.82
CA LEU A 181 -10.60 -3.78 -8.88
C LEU A 181 -9.38 -4.58 -9.33
N GLU A 182 -9.10 -4.63 -10.63
CA GLU A 182 -7.87 -5.23 -11.12
C GLU A 182 -6.65 -4.29 -10.91
N THR A 183 -6.86 -2.97 -11.01
CA THR A 183 -5.82 -1.97 -10.75
C THR A 183 -6.31 -0.88 -9.80
N SER A 184 -5.37 -0.21 -9.14
CA SER A 184 -5.70 0.84 -8.18
C SER A 184 -4.58 1.85 -8.07
N PRO A 185 -4.85 3.15 -7.82
CA PRO A 185 -3.81 4.07 -7.40
C PRO A 185 -3.10 3.52 -6.14
N PRO A 186 -1.78 3.71 -5.99
CA PRO A 186 -1.04 3.20 -4.82
C PRO A 186 -1.64 3.65 -3.48
N TYR A 187 -2.23 4.84 -3.46
CA TYR A 187 -2.93 5.42 -2.32
C TYR A 187 -4.32 5.90 -2.75
N PRO A 188 -5.41 5.20 -2.39
CA PRO A 188 -6.77 5.50 -2.84
C PRO A 188 -7.41 6.69 -2.10
N THR A 189 -6.61 7.49 -1.41
CA THR A 189 -7.08 8.67 -0.66
C THR A 189 -6.43 9.94 -1.21
N PRO A 190 -7.19 11.04 -1.38
CA PRO A 190 -6.65 12.30 -1.87
C PRO A 190 -5.54 12.87 -1.00
N LEU A 191 -4.55 13.51 -1.63
CA LEU A 191 -3.42 14.11 -0.94
C LEU A 191 -3.93 15.30 -0.14
N ARG A 192 -3.79 15.24 1.19
CA ARG A 192 -4.24 16.34 2.05
C ARG A 192 -3.23 17.47 2.17
N GLY A 193 -1.95 17.16 2.01
CA GLY A 193 -0.88 18.14 2.02
C GLY A 193 0.48 17.53 1.71
N LEU A 194 1.39 18.35 1.20
CA LEU A 194 2.77 17.99 0.89
C LEU A 194 3.70 18.88 1.71
N ARG A 195 4.70 18.29 2.37
CA ARG A 195 5.78 19.01 3.05
C ARG A 195 7.10 18.62 2.43
N ILE A 196 7.85 19.61 1.97
CA ILE A 196 9.22 19.44 1.48
C ILE A 196 10.15 19.99 2.55
N SER A 197 11.03 19.16 3.09
CA SER A 197 12.05 19.55 4.06
C SER A 197 13.43 19.44 3.44
N ILE A 198 14.17 20.55 3.43
CA ILE A 198 15.54 20.62 2.92
C ILE A 198 16.46 20.74 4.13
N ARG A 199 17.40 19.80 4.26
CA ARG A 199 18.47 19.83 5.27
C ARG A 199 19.79 20.04 4.56
N MET A 200 20.57 21.01 5.01
CA MET A 200 21.89 21.32 4.49
C MET A 200 22.89 21.34 5.63
N GLU A 201 23.99 20.59 5.48
CA GLU A 201 25.16 20.67 6.34
C GLU A 201 26.18 21.62 5.71
N ASP A 202 26.69 22.56 6.50
CA ASP A 202 27.90 23.29 6.13
C ASP A 202 29.12 22.42 6.47
N PRO A 203 29.91 21.98 5.47
CA PRO A 203 31.03 21.06 5.69
C PRO A 203 32.16 21.67 6.53
N ALA A 204 32.30 23.00 6.57
CA ALA A 204 33.34 23.67 7.35
C ALA A 204 32.99 23.75 8.83
N THR A 205 31.72 23.98 9.16
CA THR A 205 31.26 24.19 10.54
C THR A 205 30.53 22.99 11.13
N ARG A 206 30.18 22.00 10.31
CA ARG A 206 29.31 20.86 10.66
C ARG A 206 27.93 21.30 11.19
N LEU A 207 27.54 22.55 10.92
CA LEU A 207 26.23 23.07 11.30
C LEU A 207 25.17 22.58 10.30
N VAL A 208 24.05 22.08 10.81
CA VAL A 208 22.90 21.66 10.01
C VAL A 208 21.83 22.73 10.05
N LYS A 209 21.38 23.18 8.89
CA LYS A 209 20.20 24.04 8.73
C LYS A 209 19.07 23.23 8.11
N GLN A 210 17.86 23.40 8.62
CA GLN A 210 16.65 22.82 8.04
C GLN A 210 15.67 23.94 7.68
N MET A 211 15.05 23.82 6.51
CA MET A 211 13.87 24.59 6.15
C MET A 211 12.79 23.68 5.59
N SER A 212 11.53 24.05 5.81
CA SER A 212 10.40 23.26 5.34
C SER A 212 9.36 24.15 4.69
N VAL A 213 8.81 23.72 3.57
CA VAL A 213 7.66 24.35 2.90
C VAL A 213 6.53 23.34 2.89
N ALA A 214 5.36 23.74 3.38
CA ALA A 214 4.16 22.92 3.38
C ALA A 214 3.08 23.56 2.51
N LYS A 215 2.40 22.72 1.72
CA LYS A 215 1.19 23.09 1.00
C LYS A 215 0.07 22.13 1.39
N GLU A 216 -1.04 22.70 1.83
CA GLU A 216 -2.26 21.98 2.12
C GLU A 216 -3.22 22.07 0.94
N PHE A 217 -3.96 20.98 0.70
CA PHE A 217 -4.90 20.84 -0.42
C PHE A 217 -6.35 20.70 0.03
N VAL A 218 -6.59 20.49 1.33
CA VAL A 218 -7.94 20.48 1.90
C VAL A 218 -8.33 21.93 2.17
N THR A 219 -9.48 22.37 1.64
CA THR A 219 -10.09 23.62 2.09
C THR A 219 -10.57 23.44 3.53
N GLN A 220 -10.23 24.40 4.40
CA GLN A 220 -10.79 24.49 5.76
C GLN A 220 -12.31 24.54 5.73
#